data_AF-A0A090MBG4-F1
#
_entry.id   AF-A0A090MBG4-F1
#
_cell.length_a   1.000
_cell.length_b   1.000
_cell.length_c   1.000
_cell.angle_alpha   90.00
_cell.angle_beta   90.00
_cell.angle_gamma   90.00
#
_symmetry.space_group_name_H-M   'P 1'
#
loop_
_entity.id
_entity.type
_entity.pdbx_description
1 polymer ?
#
loop_
_entity_poly.entity_id
_entity_poly.type
_entity_poly.pdbx_seq_one_letter_code
_entity_poly.pdbx_strand_id
1 'polypeptide(L)'
;MSDTIPSARARDMRERSRDVCDDIMNAVEHYAAEGFDALEKTLSEETAPDERTKAAFRHGLDALYAKLQLKIGDHFTRFASHANATCFSIPSEVIEYETHVPEIDALPSVSEEEEAALDAELRSLRARTSRARALLRSSEKECKALDKELESHAEVVERIQAITGAVGKENARVKEGLSATGSIVHTAKQLTPLLTQAETMQRTGGFMPERSSSIDPVVMANNAVKQHHIQGSSLSVLRSLNEKLAAQTA
;
A
#
# COMPACT_ATOMS: atom_id res chain seq x y z
N MET A 1 46.28 -8.18 -46.32
CA MET A 1 45.24 -7.77 -45.37
C MET A 1 45.97 -7.43 -44.09
N SER A 2 46.39 -6.16 -43.93
CA SER A 2 47.06 -5.72 -42.72
C SER A 2 45.99 -5.39 -41.70
N ASP A 3 45.92 -6.19 -40.64
CA ASP A 3 45.17 -5.83 -39.43
C ASP A 3 45.89 -4.64 -38.79
N THR A 4 45.47 -3.44 -39.19
CA THR A 4 45.90 -2.20 -38.57
C THR A 4 45.34 -2.20 -37.16
N ILE A 5 46.20 -2.46 -36.17
CA ILE A 5 45.84 -2.40 -34.75
C ILE A 5 45.22 -1.01 -34.51
N PRO A 6 43.96 -0.92 -34.02
CA PRO A 6 43.33 0.36 -33.79
C PRO A 6 44.20 1.21 -32.87
N SER A 7 44.46 2.47 -33.23
CA SER A 7 45.19 3.38 -32.36
C SER A 7 44.50 3.45 -30.99
N ALA A 8 45.26 3.70 -29.91
CA ALA A 8 44.71 3.78 -28.55
C ALA A 8 43.51 4.76 -28.46
N ARG A 9 43.54 5.81 -29.28
CA ARG A 9 42.48 6.82 -29.40
C ARG A 9 41.22 6.29 -30.07
N ALA A 10 41.36 5.48 -31.12
CA ALA A 10 40.22 4.81 -31.76
C ALA A 10 39.55 3.79 -30.83
N ARG A 11 40.31 3.16 -29.93
CA ARG A 11 39.78 2.27 -28.89
C ARG A 11 39.03 3.04 -27.79
N ASP A 12 39.63 4.09 -27.26
CA ASP A 12 39.00 4.96 -26.24
C ASP A 12 37.71 5.61 -26.77
N MET A 13 37.68 6.04 -28.04
CA MET A 13 36.47 6.58 -28.65
C MET A 13 35.36 5.54 -28.80
N ARG A 14 35.69 4.28 -29.09
CA ARG A 14 34.71 3.17 -29.10
C ARG A 14 34.15 2.88 -27.70
N GLU A 15 35.01 2.86 -26.69
CA GLU A 15 34.57 2.63 -25.30
C GLU A 15 33.62 3.76 -24.84
N ARG A 16 33.99 5.04 -25.06
CA ARG A 16 33.12 6.18 -24.74
C ARG A 16 31.82 6.20 -25.55
N SER A 17 31.86 5.82 -26.83
CA SER A 17 30.66 5.77 -27.68
C SER A 17 29.64 4.75 -27.18
N ARG A 18 30.12 3.63 -26.64
CA ARG A 18 29.29 2.62 -26.01
C ARG A 18 28.63 3.16 -24.75
N ASP A 19 29.41 3.78 -23.86
CA ASP A 19 28.88 4.37 -22.62
C ASP A 19 27.77 5.39 -22.91
N VAL A 20 27.97 6.26 -23.91
CA VAL A 20 26.94 7.23 -24.33
C VAL A 20 25.69 6.54 -24.87
N CYS A 21 25.83 5.50 -25.70
CA CYS A 21 24.68 4.77 -26.23
C CYS A 21 23.92 4.02 -25.12
N ASP A 22 24.64 3.43 -24.17
CA ASP A 22 24.07 2.73 -23.02
C ASP A 22 23.32 3.71 -22.10
N ASP A 23 23.88 4.90 -21.85
CA ASP A 23 23.23 5.97 -21.08
C ASP A 23 21.92 6.45 -21.73
N ILE A 24 21.92 6.66 -23.05
CA ILE A 24 20.70 7.05 -23.78
C ILE A 24 19.65 5.94 -23.70
N MET A 25 20.04 4.68 -23.87
CA MET A 25 19.13 3.54 -23.75
C MET A 25 18.50 3.48 -22.36
N ASN A 26 19.32 3.57 -21.31
CA ASN A 26 18.87 3.59 -19.92
C ASN A 26 17.88 4.74 -19.65
N ALA A 27 18.17 5.94 -20.18
CA ALA A 27 17.28 7.08 -20.06
C ALA A 27 15.92 6.83 -20.76
N VAL A 28 15.92 6.25 -21.96
CA VAL A 28 14.67 5.93 -22.66
C VAL A 28 13.87 4.84 -21.95
N GLU A 29 14.52 3.80 -21.42
CA GLU A 29 13.85 2.78 -20.63
C GLU A 29 13.21 3.37 -19.36
N HIS A 30 13.91 4.30 -18.70
CA HIS A 30 13.40 5.01 -17.54
C HIS A 30 12.17 5.85 -17.88
N TYR A 31 12.23 6.69 -18.93
CA TYR A 31 11.07 7.47 -19.36
C TYR A 31 9.90 6.61 -19.85
N ALA A 32 10.19 5.46 -20.46
CA ALA A 32 9.16 4.50 -20.83
C ALA A 32 8.47 3.93 -19.57
N ALA A 33 9.22 3.57 -18.53
CA ALA A 33 8.63 3.12 -17.26
C ALA A 33 7.75 4.21 -16.62
N GLU A 34 8.27 5.44 -16.49
CA GLU A 34 7.50 6.57 -15.95
C GLU A 34 6.22 6.85 -16.74
N GLY A 35 6.26 6.73 -18.06
CA GLY A 35 5.10 6.89 -18.92
C GLY A 35 4.02 5.83 -18.69
N PHE A 36 4.41 4.59 -18.40
CA PHE A 36 3.47 3.51 -18.08
C PHE A 36 2.89 3.66 -16.67
N ASP A 37 3.69 4.06 -15.69
CA ASP A 37 3.21 4.36 -14.34
C ASP A 37 2.18 5.52 -14.38
N ALA A 38 2.47 6.57 -15.16
CA ALA A 38 1.55 7.68 -15.38
C ALA A 38 0.25 7.21 -16.06
N LEU A 39 0.35 6.33 -17.06
CA LEU A 39 -0.83 5.77 -17.75
C LEU A 39 -1.67 4.89 -16.82
N GLU A 40 -1.06 4.03 -16.01
CA GLU A 40 -1.75 3.20 -15.02
C GLU A 40 -2.51 4.08 -14.01
N LYS A 41 -1.86 5.15 -13.55
CA LYS A 41 -2.45 6.13 -12.65
C LYS A 41 -3.67 6.81 -13.29
N THR A 42 -3.54 7.33 -14.50
CA THR A 42 -4.66 7.99 -15.21
C THR A 42 -5.81 7.02 -15.47
N LEU A 43 -5.54 5.78 -15.86
CA LEU A 43 -6.58 4.76 -16.05
C LEU A 43 -7.33 4.47 -14.74
N SER A 44 -6.59 4.39 -13.63
CA SER A 44 -7.17 4.16 -12.31
C SER A 44 -8.04 5.33 -11.82
N GLU A 45 -7.63 6.56 -12.11
CA GLU A 45 -8.36 7.78 -11.73
C GLU A 45 -9.63 7.99 -12.56
N GLU A 46 -9.56 7.82 -13.88
CA GLU A 46 -10.67 8.12 -14.80
C GLU A 46 -11.78 7.05 -14.79
N THR A 47 -11.43 5.77 -14.60
CA THR A 47 -12.40 4.68 -14.73
C THR A 47 -12.97 4.18 -13.40
N ALA A 48 -12.37 4.60 -12.26
CA ALA A 48 -12.67 4.04 -10.93
C ALA A 48 -12.86 2.51 -10.96
N PRO A 49 -11.87 1.76 -11.48
CA PRO A 49 -12.06 0.36 -11.85
C PRO A 49 -12.29 -0.52 -10.61
N ASP A 50 -13.13 -1.55 -10.76
CA ASP A 50 -13.23 -2.63 -9.79
C ASP A 50 -11.93 -3.46 -9.77
N GLU A 51 -11.72 -4.27 -8.72
CA GLU A 51 -10.47 -5.03 -8.55
C GLU A 51 -10.16 -5.96 -9.74
N ARG A 52 -11.19 -6.48 -10.40
CA ARG A 52 -11.03 -7.29 -11.61
C ARG A 52 -10.52 -6.45 -12.78
N THR A 53 -11.06 -5.26 -13.00
CA THR A 53 -10.64 -4.38 -14.09
C THR A 53 -9.25 -3.80 -13.83
N LYS A 54 -8.89 -3.48 -12.58
CA LYS A 54 -7.52 -3.11 -12.20
C LYS A 54 -6.51 -4.20 -12.57
N ALA A 55 -6.80 -5.45 -12.21
CA ALA A 55 -5.93 -6.57 -12.55
C ALA A 55 -5.79 -6.76 -14.07
N ALA A 56 -6.89 -6.56 -14.82
CA ALA A 56 -6.87 -6.63 -16.28
C ALA A 56 -6.06 -5.48 -16.91
N PHE A 57 -6.18 -4.25 -16.41
CA PHE A 57 -5.38 -3.11 -16.85
C PHE A 57 -3.89 -3.35 -16.59
N ARG A 58 -3.53 -3.73 -15.37
CA ARG A 58 -2.14 -4.02 -15.02
C ARG A 58 -1.55 -5.10 -15.91
N HIS A 59 -2.24 -6.22 -16.09
CA HIS A 59 -1.78 -7.28 -17.00
C HIS A 59 -1.65 -6.79 -18.46
N GLY A 60 -2.57 -5.95 -18.92
CA GLY A 60 -2.51 -5.35 -20.27
C GLY A 60 -1.33 -4.40 -20.44
N LEU A 61 -1.08 -3.55 -19.44
CA LEU A 61 0.03 -2.61 -19.39
C LEU A 61 1.37 -3.35 -19.30
N ASP A 62 1.48 -4.36 -18.45
CA ASP A 62 2.67 -5.21 -18.33
C ASP A 62 3.00 -5.89 -19.68
N ALA A 63 1.99 -6.43 -20.36
CA ALA A 63 2.17 -7.07 -21.67
C ALA A 63 2.57 -6.05 -22.76
N LEU A 64 2.04 -4.83 -22.70
CA LEU A 64 2.41 -3.76 -23.63
C LEU A 64 3.82 -3.23 -23.34
N TYR A 65 4.17 -3.06 -22.06
CA TYR A 65 5.50 -2.63 -21.62
C TYR A 65 6.57 -3.65 -22.01
N ALA A 66 6.32 -4.95 -21.81
CA ALA A 66 7.22 -6.02 -22.26
C ALA A 66 7.46 -5.98 -23.78
N LYS A 67 6.42 -5.73 -24.58
CA LYS A 67 6.57 -5.54 -26.04
C LYS A 67 7.34 -4.28 -26.39
N LEU A 68 7.14 -3.19 -25.63
CA LEU A 68 7.87 -1.96 -25.82
C LEU A 68 9.35 -2.15 -25.49
N GLN A 69 9.69 -2.82 -24.40
CA GLN A 69 11.08 -3.11 -24.02
C GLN A 69 11.82 -3.89 -25.11
N LEU A 70 11.20 -4.91 -25.69
CA LEU A 70 11.79 -5.64 -26.83
C LEU A 70 12.05 -4.72 -28.02
N LYS A 71 11.10 -3.83 -28.35
CA LYS A 71 11.27 -2.85 -29.42
C LYS A 71 12.36 -1.81 -29.10
N ILE A 72 12.40 -1.31 -27.87
CA ILE A 72 13.45 -0.39 -27.42
C ILE A 72 14.80 -1.06 -27.63
N GLY A 73 15.00 -2.28 -27.13
CA GLY A 73 16.25 -3.03 -27.32
C GLY A 73 16.64 -3.21 -28.79
N ASP A 74 15.71 -3.63 -29.65
CA ASP A 74 15.97 -3.82 -31.08
C ASP A 74 16.34 -2.51 -31.78
N HIS A 75 15.60 -1.43 -31.51
CA HIS A 75 15.82 -0.13 -32.12
C HIS A 75 17.10 0.52 -31.59
N PHE A 76 17.41 0.37 -30.30
CA PHE A 76 18.64 0.90 -29.71
C PHE A 76 19.87 0.14 -30.15
N THR A 77 19.78 -1.17 -30.38
CA THR A 77 20.86 -1.94 -31.00
C THR A 77 21.20 -1.39 -32.39
N ARG A 78 20.18 -1.09 -33.21
CA ARG A 78 20.36 -0.49 -34.53
C ARG A 78 20.89 0.94 -34.45
N PHE A 79 20.36 1.74 -33.52
CA PHE A 79 20.80 3.09 -33.26
C PHE A 79 22.28 3.12 -32.86
N ALA A 80 22.69 2.33 -31.87
CA ALA A 80 24.07 2.23 -31.41
C ALA A 80 25.00 1.77 -32.54
N SER A 81 24.59 0.76 -33.31
CA SER A 81 25.35 0.32 -34.49
C SER A 81 25.51 1.44 -35.52
N HIS A 82 24.46 2.21 -35.77
CA HIS A 82 24.51 3.33 -36.72
C HIS A 82 25.38 4.46 -36.18
N ALA A 83 25.15 4.91 -34.95
CA ALA A 83 25.89 5.98 -34.30
C ALA A 83 27.39 5.66 -34.22
N ASN A 84 27.75 4.42 -33.92
CA ASN A 84 29.15 3.99 -33.91
C ASN A 84 29.81 4.02 -35.29
N ALA A 85 29.02 3.75 -36.35
CA ALA A 85 29.52 3.74 -37.72
C ALA A 85 29.56 5.12 -38.38
N THR A 86 28.74 6.07 -37.94
CA THR A 86 28.58 7.38 -38.61
C THR A 86 28.98 8.56 -37.75
N CYS A 87 28.66 8.55 -36.45
CA CYS A 87 28.89 9.68 -35.55
C CYS A 87 30.18 9.53 -34.73
N PHE A 88 30.49 8.31 -34.29
CA PHE A 88 31.63 8.02 -33.42
C PHE A 88 32.80 7.32 -34.13
N SER A 89 32.73 7.19 -35.46
CA SER A 89 33.83 6.68 -36.28
C SER A 89 34.81 7.80 -36.64
N ILE A 90 36.11 7.56 -36.47
CA ILE A 90 37.15 8.41 -37.03
C ILE A 90 37.43 7.93 -38.46
N PRO A 91 37.31 8.79 -39.49
CA PRO A 91 37.66 8.42 -40.87
C PRO A 91 39.12 7.96 -40.98
N SER A 92 39.38 6.94 -41.79
CA SER A 92 40.72 6.36 -41.97
C SER A 92 41.75 7.39 -42.43
N GLU A 93 41.33 8.35 -43.25
CA GLU A 93 42.17 9.43 -43.78
C GLU A 93 42.72 10.32 -42.66
N VAL A 94 41.95 10.52 -41.59
CA VAL A 94 42.36 11.32 -40.42
C VAL A 94 43.35 10.54 -39.56
N ILE A 95 43.15 9.22 -39.40
CA ILE A 95 44.06 8.36 -38.63
C ILE A 95 45.42 8.29 -39.32
N GLU A 96 45.44 8.13 -40.65
CA GLU A 96 46.67 8.11 -41.45
C GLU A 96 47.40 9.46 -41.41
N TYR A 97 46.65 10.57 -41.45
CA TYR A 97 47.23 11.90 -41.31
C TYR A 97 47.91 12.10 -39.94
N GLU A 98 47.27 11.67 -38.84
CA GLU A 98 47.86 11.76 -37.49
C GLU A 98 49.17 10.96 -37.38
N THR A 99 49.27 9.80 -38.04
CA THR A 99 50.52 9.01 -38.02
C THR A 99 51.68 9.61 -38.82
N HIS A 100 51.42 10.59 -39.68
CA HIS A 100 52.42 11.18 -40.60
C HIS A 100 52.78 12.64 -40.30
N VAL A 101 52.17 13.25 -39.27
CA VAL A 101 52.51 14.61 -38.85
C VAL A 101 53.47 14.55 -37.64
N PRO A 102 54.78 14.80 -37.84
CA PRO A 102 55.76 14.86 -36.74
C PRO A 102 55.53 16.04 -35.78
N GLU A 103 54.62 16.97 -36.10
CA GLU A 103 54.29 18.15 -35.29
C GLU A 103 53.27 17.89 -34.18
N ILE A 104 52.66 16.69 -34.08
CA ILE A 104 51.68 16.42 -32.99
C ILE A 104 52.36 16.38 -31.61
N ASP A 105 53.66 16.04 -31.55
CA ASP A 105 54.47 16.16 -30.35
C ASP A 105 54.95 17.60 -30.08
N ALA A 106 54.72 18.54 -31.01
CA ALA A 106 55.00 19.97 -30.83
C ALA A 106 53.78 20.71 -30.26
N LEU A 107 53.11 20.11 -29.27
CA LEU A 107 52.21 20.88 -28.41
C LEU A 107 53.02 22.03 -27.78
N PRO A 108 52.45 23.23 -27.63
CA PRO A 108 53.13 24.31 -26.94
C PRO A 108 53.55 23.81 -25.56
N SER A 109 54.85 23.86 -25.25
CA SER A 109 55.36 23.41 -23.96
C SER A 109 54.68 24.22 -22.87
N VAL A 110 53.88 23.55 -22.04
CA VAL A 110 53.31 24.13 -20.83
C VAL A 110 54.48 24.61 -19.97
N SER A 111 54.42 25.84 -19.47
CA SER A 111 55.48 26.34 -18.59
C SER A 111 55.52 25.53 -17.29
N GLU A 112 56.70 25.40 -16.66
CA GLU A 112 56.83 24.71 -15.37
C GLU A 112 55.92 25.34 -14.29
N GLU A 113 55.65 26.65 -14.39
CA GLU A 113 54.75 27.38 -13.51
C GLU A 113 53.29 26.97 -13.69
N GLU A 114 52.83 26.81 -14.94
CA GLU A 114 51.48 26.34 -15.26
C GLU A 114 51.30 24.87 -14.87
N GLU A 115 52.30 24.02 -15.10
CA GLU A 115 52.28 22.61 -14.68
C GLU A 115 52.18 22.50 -13.15
N ALA A 116 52.98 23.28 -12.42
CA ALA A 116 52.92 23.32 -10.96
C ALA A 116 51.57 23.84 -10.43
N ALA A 117 50.95 24.81 -11.12
CA ALA A 117 49.63 25.32 -10.79
C ALA A 117 48.54 24.25 -11.03
N LEU A 118 48.58 23.55 -12.16
CA LEU A 118 47.67 22.45 -12.46
C LEU A 118 47.82 21.31 -11.46
N ASP A 119 49.04 20.98 -11.04
CA ASP A 119 49.29 19.97 -10.01
C ASP A 119 48.76 20.39 -8.62
N ALA A 120 48.84 21.67 -8.28
CA ALA A 120 48.24 22.19 -7.06
C ALA A 120 46.70 22.11 -7.11
N GLU A 121 46.09 22.46 -8.24
CA GLU A 121 44.65 22.34 -8.46
C GLU A 121 44.20 20.87 -8.41
N LEU A 122 44.92 19.97 -9.07
CA LEU A 122 44.66 18.53 -9.06
C LEU A 122 44.72 17.95 -7.64
N ARG A 123 45.72 18.35 -6.83
CA ARG A 123 45.79 17.98 -5.41
C ARG A 123 44.60 18.51 -4.62
N SER A 124 44.18 19.75 -4.87
CA SER A 124 43.00 20.35 -4.24
C SER A 124 41.71 19.60 -4.61
N LEU A 125 41.51 19.27 -5.89
CA LEU A 125 40.37 18.49 -6.38
C LEU A 125 40.35 17.07 -5.78
N ARG A 126 41.50 16.41 -5.70
CA ARG A 126 41.62 15.09 -5.05
C ARG A 126 41.23 15.17 -3.57
N ALA A 127 41.69 16.19 -2.85
CA ALA A 127 41.33 16.41 -1.45
C ALA A 127 39.81 16.68 -1.29
N ARG A 128 39.23 17.52 -2.15
CA ARG A 128 37.77 17.78 -2.17
C ARG A 128 36.97 16.51 -2.44
N THR A 129 37.39 15.70 -3.41
CA THR A 129 36.75 14.43 -3.76
C THR A 129 36.82 13.43 -2.60
N SER A 130 37.96 13.33 -1.94
CA SER A 130 38.12 12.48 -0.74
C SER A 130 37.16 12.91 0.38
N ARG A 131 37.08 14.21 0.68
CA ARG A 131 36.12 14.74 1.66
C ARG A 131 34.67 14.46 1.29
N ALA A 132 34.30 14.68 0.02
CA ALA A 132 32.95 14.40 -0.47
C ALA A 132 32.59 12.91 -0.32
N ARG A 133 33.51 11.99 -0.65
CA ARG A 133 33.31 10.54 -0.47
C ARG A 133 33.17 10.16 1.00
N ALA A 134 33.93 10.79 1.90
CA ALA A 134 33.79 10.56 3.34
C ALA A 134 32.42 11.04 3.85
N LEU A 135 31.96 12.21 3.40
CA LEU A 135 30.64 12.76 3.73
C LEU A 135 29.52 11.84 3.22
N LEU A 136 29.60 11.38 1.97
CA LEU A 136 28.65 10.44 1.38
C LEU A 136 28.52 9.18 2.24
N ARG A 137 29.65 8.56 2.62
CA ARG A 137 29.64 7.37 3.47
C ARG A 137 29.07 7.63 4.87
N SER A 138 29.23 8.84 5.42
CA SER A 138 28.60 9.21 6.70
C SER A 138 27.09 9.30 6.53
N SER A 139 26.64 10.04 5.50
CA SER A 139 25.23 10.20 5.20
C SER A 139 24.54 8.87 4.91
N GLU A 140 25.15 7.97 4.13
CA GLU A 140 24.61 6.62 3.89
C GLU A 140 24.45 5.80 5.18
N LYS A 141 25.37 5.95 6.14
CA LYS A 141 25.25 5.29 7.45
C LYS A 141 24.12 5.88 8.28
N GLU A 142 23.98 7.21 8.26
CA GLU A 142 22.90 7.91 8.95
C GLU A 142 21.54 7.53 8.36
N CYS A 143 21.40 7.50 7.03
CA CYS A 143 20.19 7.01 6.36
C CYS A 143 19.84 5.59 6.78
N LYS A 144 20.81 4.66 6.76
CA LYS A 144 20.58 3.27 7.22
C LYS A 144 20.21 3.17 8.71
N ALA A 145 20.69 4.08 9.54
CA ALA A 145 20.32 4.13 10.95
C ALA A 145 18.87 4.65 11.12
N LEU A 146 18.51 5.70 10.39
CA LEU A 146 17.16 6.25 10.37
C LEU A 146 16.14 5.25 9.81
N ASP A 147 16.50 4.50 8.75
CA ASP A 147 15.62 3.45 8.18
C ASP A 147 15.29 2.38 9.23
N LYS A 148 16.28 1.95 10.02
CA LYS A 148 16.06 1.00 11.12
C LYS A 148 15.20 1.58 12.23
N GLU A 149 15.39 2.86 12.54
CA GLU A 149 14.57 3.54 13.54
C GLU A 149 13.10 3.64 13.07
N LEU A 150 12.88 3.98 11.79
CA LEU A 150 11.56 4.01 11.18
C LEU A 150 10.89 2.64 11.20
N GLU A 151 11.63 1.57 10.88
CA GLU A 151 11.12 0.19 10.95
C GLU A 151 10.72 -0.19 12.38
N SER A 152 11.55 0.15 13.38
CA SER A 152 11.20 -0.05 14.79
C SER A 152 9.96 0.73 15.21
N HIS A 153 9.81 1.98 14.75
CA HIS A 153 8.63 2.78 15.06
C HIS A 153 7.38 2.23 14.37
N ALA A 154 7.50 1.72 13.14
CA ALA A 154 6.41 1.06 12.43
C ALA A 154 5.89 -0.16 13.20
N GLU A 155 6.77 -0.99 13.75
CA GLU A 155 6.37 -2.12 14.61
C GLU A 155 5.62 -1.66 15.87
N VAL A 156 6.09 -0.59 16.52
CA VAL A 156 5.43 -0.05 17.71
C VAL A 156 4.04 0.47 17.36
N VAL A 157 3.91 1.18 16.25
CA VAL A 157 2.62 1.67 15.74
C VAL A 157 1.67 0.51 15.47
N GLU A 158 2.13 -0.57 14.83
CA GLU A 158 1.33 -1.76 14.58
C GLU A 158 0.84 -2.41 15.88
N ARG A 159 1.72 -2.54 16.88
CA ARG A 159 1.35 -3.06 18.22
C ARG A 159 0.31 -2.18 18.90
N ILE A 160 0.47 -0.85 18.84
CA ILE A 160 -0.52 0.10 19.39
C ILE A 160 -1.86 -0.07 18.69
N GLN A 161 -1.87 -0.14 17.35
CA GLN A 161 -3.10 -0.34 16.57
C GLN A 161 -3.79 -1.66 16.94
N ALA A 162 -3.03 -2.75 17.14
CA ALA A 162 -3.57 -4.03 17.59
C ALA A 162 -4.21 -3.92 18.98
N ILE A 163 -3.55 -3.25 19.94
CA ILE A 163 -4.10 -3.01 21.29
C ILE A 163 -5.37 -2.17 21.21
N THR A 164 -5.35 -1.05 20.48
CA THR A 164 -6.52 -0.18 20.31
C THR A 164 -7.69 -0.94 19.67
N GLY A 165 -7.41 -1.80 18.69
CA GLY A 165 -8.41 -2.68 18.08
C GLY A 165 -9.00 -3.69 19.06
N ALA A 166 -8.17 -4.29 19.92
CA ALA A 166 -8.63 -5.23 20.96
C ALA A 166 -9.50 -4.53 22.02
N VAL A 167 -9.04 -3.40 22.56
CA VAL A 167 -9.77 -2.58 23.53
C VAL A 167 -11.09 -2.08 22.94
N GLY A 168 -11.10 -1.69 21.66
CA GLY A 168 -12.33 -1.30 20.97
C GLY A 168 -13.38 -2.42 20.93
N LYS A 169 -12.96 -3.66 20.64
CA LYS A 169 -13.85 -4.84 20.65
C LYS A 169 -14.35 -5.19 22.05
N GLU A 170 -13.49 -5.10 23.06
CA GLU A 170 -13.87 -5.34 24.45
C GLU A 170 -14.88 -4.30 24.94
N ASN A 171 -14.63 -3.02 24.70
CA ASN A 171 -15.56 -1.94 25.03
C ASN A 171 -16.91 -2.10 24.33
N ALA A 172 -16.93 -2.55 23.08
CA ALA A 172 -18.17 -2.86 22.36
C ALA A 172 -18.97 -3.97 23.07
N ARG A 173 -18.31 -5.07 23.48
CA ARG A 173 -18.95 -6.17 24.23
C ARG A 173 -19.47 -5.74 25.59
N VAL A 174 -18.70 -4.94 26.34
CA VAL A 174 -19.14 -4.40 27.63
C VAL A 174 -20.38 -3.53 27.46
N LYS A 175 -20.41 -2.67 26.43
CA LYS A 175 -21.58 -1.83 26.12
C LYS A 175 -22.81 -2.66 25.77
N GLU A 176 -22.65 -3.73 24.99
CA GLU A 176 -23.73 -4.66 24.65
C GLU A 176 -24.26 -5.39 25.90
N GLY A 177 -23.36 -5.92 26.76
CA GLY A 177 -23.73 -6.56 28.02
C GLY A 177 -24.43 -5.60 29.01
N LEU A 178 -24.00 -4.34 29.05
CA LEU A 178 -24.66 -3.30 29.86
C LEU A 178 -26.09 -3.01 29.35
N SER A 179 -26.28 -2.98 28.03
CA SER A 179 -27.61 -2.82 27.43
C SER A 179 -28.52 -4.02 27.74
N ALA A 180 -28.00 -5.23 27.61
CA ALA A 180 -28.73 -6.46 27.92
C ALA A 180 -29.14 -6.52 29.40
N THR A 181 -28.23 -6.25 30.33
CA THR A 181 -28.54 -6.19 31.77
C THR A 181 -29.54 -5.08 32.11
N GLY A 182 -29.44 -3.92 31.46
CA GLY A 182 -30.44 -2.85 31.58
C GLY A 182 -31.84 -3.31 31.16
N SER A 183 -31.95 -4.09 30.08
CA SER A 183 -33.23 -4.68 29.64
C SER A 183 -33.78 -5.68 30.65
N ILE A 184 -32.93 -6.55 31.22
CA ILE A 184 -33.33 -7.53 32.25
C ILE A 184 -33.83 -6.80 33.50
N VAL A 185 -33.13 -5.77 33.96
CA VAL A 185 -33.55 -4.96 35.12
C VAL A 185 -34.88 -4.26 34.85
N HIS A 186 -35.09 -3.76 33.63
CA HIS A 186 -36.36 -3.16 33.24
C HIS A 186 -37.51 -4.18 33.26
N THR A 187 -37.31 -5.38 32.68
CA THR A 187 -38.30 -6.45 32.70
C THR A 187 -38.57 -6.94 34.13
N ALA A 188 -37.53 -7.08 34.96
CA ALA A 188 -37.68 -7.45 36.36
C ALA A 188 -38.53 -6.43 37.12
N LYS A 189 -38.28 -5.12 36.91
CA LYS A 189 -39.11 -4.04 37.49
C LYS A 189 -40.57 -4.09 37.04
N GLN A 190 -40.83 -4.51 35.80
CA GLN A 190 -42.20 -4.69 35.30
C GLN A 190 -42.89 -5.92 35.88
N LEU A 191 -42.14 -6.98 36.20
CA LEU A 191 -42.66 -8.22 36.79
C LEU A 191 -42.88 -8.13 38.31
N THR A 192 -42.08 -7.33 39.03
CA THR A 192 -42.24 -7.12 40.48
C THR A 192 -43.67 -6.76 40.91
N PRO A 193 -44.37 -5.77 40.31
CA PRO A 193 -45.73 -5.43 40.70
C PRO A 193 -46.73 -6.57 40.43
N LEU A 194 -46.54 -7.31 39.33
CA LEU A 194 -47.39 -8.45 38.97
C LEU A 194 -47.22 -9.61 39.95
N LEU A 195 -46.00 -9.86 40.42
CA LEU A 195 -45.73 -10.85 41.46
C LEU A 195 -46.35 -10.44 42.80
N THR A 196 -46.21 -9.17 43.20
CA THR A 196 -46.87 -8.67 44.42
C THR A 196 -48.40 -8.72 44.31
N GLN A 197 -48.97 -8.49 43.13
CA GLN A 197 -50.40 -8.65 42.87
C GLN A 197 -50.84 -10.11 42.96
N ALA A 198 -50.06 -11.05 42.40
CA ALA A 198 -50.35 -12.48 42.52
C ALA A 198 -50.25 -12.99 43.98
N GLU A 199 -49.24 -12.58 44.72
CA GLU A 199 -49.06 -12.93 46.14
C GLU A 199 -50.18 -12.36 47.02
N THR A 200 -50.62 -11.12 46.74
CA THR A 200 -51.75 -10.52 47.45
C THR A 200 -53.05 -11.23 47.14
N MET A 201 -53.33 -11.57 45.87
CA MET A 201 -54.51 -12.36 45.47
C MET A 201 -54.52 -13.77 46.09
N GLN A 202 -53.34 -14.38 46.28
CA GLN A 202 -53.19 -15.66 46.96
C GLN A 202 -53.45 -15.53 48.48
N ARG A 203 -53.02 -14.43 49.11
CA ARG A 203 -53.24 -14.16 50.54
C ARG A 203 -54.66 -13.71 50.89
N THR A 204 -55.33 -12.98 50.00
CA THR A 204 -56.70 -12.48 50.25
C THR A 204 -57.79 -13.47 49.83
N GLY A 205 -57.43 -14.66 49.34
CA GLY A 205 -58.41 -15.71 49.00
C GLY A 205 -59.43 -15.24 47.95
N GLY A 206 -58.94 -14.69 46.83
CA GLY A 206 -59.78 -14.13 45.78
C GLY A 206 -60.80 -15.13 45.22
N PHE A 207 -62.07 -14.87 45.52
CA PHE A 207 -63.26 -15.51 44.96
C PHE A 207 -63.25 -15.35 43.42
N MET A 208 -63.14 -16.46 42.70
CA MET A 208 -63.36 -16.51 41.24
C MET A 208 -64.87 -16.44 40.98
N PRO A 209 -65.39 -15.52 40.14
CA PRO A 209 -66.74 -15.67 39.66
C PRO A 209 -66.74 -16.87 38.69
N GLU A 210 -67.56 -17.88 39.01
CA GLU A 210 -67.76 -19.04 38.14
C GLU A 210 -68.15 -18.57 36.74
N ARG A 211 -67.27 -18.82 35.76
CA ARG A 211 -67.69 -19.04 34.39
C ARG A 211 -67.39 -20.48 34.05
N SER A 212 -68.46 -21.27 34.08
CA SER A 212 -68.55 -22.61 33.55
C SER A 212 -68.08 -22.65 32.09
N SER A 213 -66.84 -23.07 31.86
CA SER A 213 -66.45 -23.84 30.68
C SER A 213 -65.15 -24.59 30.97
N SER A 214 -65.19 -25.89 30.72
CA SER A 214 -64.29 -26.93 31.21
C SER A 214 -62.93 -26.97 30.50
N ILE A 215 -62.04 -26.01 30.75
CA ILE A 215 -60.63 -26.13 30.35
C ILE A 215 -59.76 -25.62 31.49
N ASP A 216 -58.90 -26.50 32.00
CA ASP A 216 -57.94 -26.19 33.06
C ASP A 216 -57.07 -24.98 32.65
N PRO A 217 -57.13 -23.84 33.36
CA PRO A 217 -56.41 -22.62 33.00
C PRO A 217 -54.89 -22.81 33.00
N VAL A 218 -54.37 -23.77 33.77
CA VAL A 218 -52.94 -24.11 33.80
C VAL A 218 -52.55 -24.86 32.53
N VAL A 219 -53.42 -25.72 32.00
CA VAL A 219 -53.21 -26.42 30.72
C VAL A 219 -53.34 -25.45 29.55
N MET A 220 -54.26 -24.49 29.62
CA MET A 220 -54.43 -23.48 28.58
C MET A 220 -53.24 -22.50 28.54
N ALA A 221 -52.73 -22.07 29.71
CA ALA A 221 -51.51 -21.27 29.81
C ALA A 221 -50.27 -22.04 29.33
N ASN A 222 -50.12 -23.31 29.71
CA ASN A 222 -49.00 -24.14 29.24
C ASN A 222 -49.06 -24.42 27.73
N ASN A 223 -50.24 -24.64 27.15
CA ASN A 223 -50.39 -24.82 25.70
C ASN A 223 -50.17 -23.51 24.93
N ALA A 224 -50.60 -22.37 25.47
CA ALA A 224 -50.29 -21.06 24.90
C ALA A 224 -48.78 -20.77 24.94
N VAL A 225 -48.12 -21.01 26.07
CA VAL A 225 -46.65 -20.83 26.19
C VAL A 225 -45.90 -21.77 25.24
N LYS A 226 -46.34 -23.04 25.10
CA LYS A 226 -45.72 -24.00 24.16
C LYS A 226 -45.97 -23.66 22.69
N GLN A 227 -47.15 -23.18 22.31
CA GLN A 227 -47.42 -22.74 20.94
C GLN A 227 -46.66 -21.44 20.59
N HIS A 228 -46.47 -20.55 21.55
CA HIS A 228 -45.84 -19.24 21.31
C HIS A 228 -44.32 -19.23 21.44
N HIS A 229 -43.71 -20.25 22.05
CA HIS A 229 -42.26 -20.46 21.99
C HIS A 229 -41.77 -20.79 20.55
N ILE A 230 -42.69 -21.26 19.68
CA ILE A 230 -42.41 -21.57 18.27
C ILE A 230 -42.58 -20.33 17.36
N GLN A 231 -43.24 -19.26 17.82
CA GLN A 231 -43.49 -18.03 17.05
C GLN A 231 -43.14 -16.79 17.91
N GLY A 232 -41.85 -16.45 17.99
CA GLY A 232 -41.26 -15.47 18.91
C GLY A 232 -41.87 -14.05 18.90
N SER A 233 -43.00 -13.86 19.58
CA SER A 233 -43.73 -12.59 19.63
C SER A 233 -44.33 -12.34 21.03
N SER A 234 -43.48 -12.13 22.05
CA SER A 234 -43.93 -12.11 23.46
C SER A 234 -44.51 -10.77 23.95
N LEU A 235 -44.35 -9.66 23.21
CA LEU A 235 -44.60 -8.31 23.75
C LEU A 235 -46.00 -7.76 23.45
N SER A 236 -46.58 -8.08 22.29
CA SER A 236 -47.95 -7.68 21.92
C SER A 236 -49.01 -8.43 22.73
N VAL A 237 -48.73 -9.68 23.10
CA VAL A 237 -49.68 -10.55 23.81
C VAL A 237 -49.74 -10.21 25.30
N LEU A 238 -48.61 -9.81 25.92
CA LEU A 238 -48.62 -9.30 27.30
C LEU A 238 -49.45 -8.02 27.43
N ARG A 239 -49.43 -7.13 26.41
CA ARG A 239 -50.35 -5.97 26.37
C ARG A 239 -51.81 -6.38 26.27
N SER A 240 -52.12 -7.32 25.36
CA SER A 240 -53.50 -7.79 25.19
C SER A 240 -54.06 -8.49 26.43
N LEU A 241 -53.22 -9.26 27.14
CA LEU A 241 -53.60 -9.88 28.41
C LEU A 241 -53.78 -8.84 29.52
N ASN A 242 -52.93 -7.81 29.58
CA ASN A 242 -53.05 -6.73 30.56
C ASN A 242 -54.30 -5.87 30.33
N GLU A 243 -54.63 -5.58 29.07
CA GLU A 243 -55.88 -4.89 28.70
C GLU A 243 -57.13 -5.72 29.06
N LYS A 244 -57.08 -7.04 28.83
CA LYS A 244 -58.19 -7.93 29.20
C LYS A 244 -58.36 -8.10 30.70
N LEU A 245 -57.27 -8.08 31.48
CA LEU A 245 -57.35 -8.10 32.94
C LEU A 245 -57.89 -6.77 33.49
N ALA A 246 -57.43 -5.63 32.97
CA ALA A 246 -57.91 -4.32 33.39
C ALA A 246 -59.42 -4.13 33.15
N ALA A 247 -59.93 -4.69 32.06
CA ALA A 247 -61.36 -4.67 31.72
C ALA A 247 -62.23 -5.58 32.60
N GLN A 248 -61.65 -6.50 33.37
CA GLN A 248 -62.39 -7.35 34.32
C GLN A 248 -62.42 -6.77 35.75
N THR A 249 -61.62 -5.74 36.04
CA THR A 249 -61.52 -5.10 37.36
C THR A 249 -62.21 -3.73 37.45
N ALA A 250 -62.85 -3.27 36.37
CA ALA A 250 -63.77 -2.12 36.34
C ALA A 250 -65.22 -2.60 36.29
#